data_AF-A0A9P7G4J2-F1
#
_entry.id   AF-A0A9P7G4J2-F1
#
_cell.length_a   1.000
_cell.length_b   1.000
_cell.length_c   1.000
_cell.angle_alpha   90.00
_cell.angle_beta   90.00
_cell.angle_gamma   90.00
#
_symmetry.space_group_name_H-M   'P 1'
#
loop_
_entity.id
_entity.type
_entity.pdbx_description
1 polymer ?
#
loop_
_entity_poly.entity_id
_entity_poly.type
_entity_poly.pdbx_seq_one_letter_code
_entity_poly.pdbx_strand_id
1 'polypeptide(L)'
;MQAVADVPYTIRQLKKKAKVDIEDLFSDEVAEDLIKADSVPQSKSSGVTKVSGEPLASSSQPTLTVDAVQAAQVSKKRRLSDKSRVARFNQIYEFVTPRLGRKPQVKMPMVRRSAWVQLVQLATTEEQVSRIVDLMPGWNESGNQFDAAFSELFVRRCEELSCPLLALKVYGDYAKYNLPLSLSAARQLLHSLHVEHPIEHTMTAAALYDVYGLPAVSEDLVSCSILMSACFKHASKDSLKIANALVPQLEELLKLKKPRVAKVEGPVTSPKQKPAIWTKWALKKIDKALFVQKGERVDWLNVWREKSGHIAAPSKF
;
A
#
# COMPACT_ATOMS: atom_id res chain seq x y z
N MET A 1 39.21 -0.25 74.22
CA MET A 1 39.07 -1.64 73.77
C MET A 1 37.60 -1.88 73.42
N GLN A 2 37.25 -1.78 72.15
CA GLN A 2 35.93 -2.12 71.62
C GLN A 2 36.15 -2.85 70.29
N ALA A 3 35.65 -4.08 70.23
CA ALA A 3 35.85 -5.01 69.13
C ALA A 3 34.86 -4.72 67.99
N VAL A 4 35.38 -4.62 66.77
CA VAL A 4 34.61 -4.53 65.52
C VAL A 4 34.41 -5.95 65.01
N ALA A 5 33.15 -6.35 64.81
CA ALA A 5 32.79 -7.64 64.22
C ALA A 5 32.64 -7.49 62.70
N ASP A 6 33.48 -8.18 61.95
CA ASP A 6 33.42 -8.32 60.50
C ASP A 6 32.28 -9.26 60.08
N VAL A 7 31.46 -8.82 59.13
CA VAL A 7 30.43 -9.64 58.45
C VAL A 7 30.89 -9.92 57.02
N PRO A 8 31.02 -11.19 56.58
CA PRO A 8 31.47 -11.50 55.23
C PRO A 8 30.33 -11.37 54.21
N TYR A 9 30.51 -10.50 53.22
CA TYR A 9 29.63 -10.39 52.05
C TYR A 9 29.92 -11.54 51.07
N THR A 10 28.93 -12.44 50.91
CA THR A 10 28.99 -13.51 49.90
C THR A 10 28.57 -12.96 48.54
N ILE A 11 29.51 -12.82 47.61
CA ILE A 11 29.24 -12.43 46.21
C ILE A 11 28.60 -13.62 45.49
N ARG A 12 27.28 -13.58 45.31
CA ARG A 12 26.55 -14.48 44.38
C ARG A 12 26.88 -14.10 42.95
N GLN A 13 27.58 -14.97 42.23
CA GLN A 13 27.80 -14.84 40.79
C GLN A 13 26.46 -14.93 40.05
N LEU A 14 26.05 -13.81 39.43
CA LEU A 14 24.91 -13.76 38.52
C LEU A 14 25.27 -14.48 37.21
N LYS A 15 24.48 -15.52 36.91
CA LYS A 15 24.53 -16.30 35.67
C LYS A 15 24.50 -15.37 34.45
N LYS A 16 25.43 -15.62 33.51
CA LYS A 16 25.49 -15.04 32.16
C LYS A 16 24.11 -15.10 31.51
N LYS A 17 23.56 -13.93 31.16
CA LYS A 17 22.38 -13.82 30.30
C LYS A 17 22.75 -14.36 28.91
N ALA A 18 21.97 -15.34 28.46
CA ALA A 18 22.03 -15.82 27.09
C ALA A 18 21.75 -14.65 26.15
N LYS A 19 22.66 -14.45 25.19
CA LYS A 19 22.46 -13.55 24.05
C LYS A 19 21.40 -14.23 23.18
N VAL A 20 20.16 -13.83 23.34
CA VAL A 20 19.07 -14.26 22.45
C VAL A 20 19.32 -13.55 21.13
N ASP A 21 19.73 -14.30 20.11
CA ASP A 21 19.77 -13.85 18.74
C ASP A 21 18.33 -13.56 18.27
N ILE A 22 18.04 -12.29 18.03
CA ILE A 22 16.74 -11.80 17.55
C ILE A 22 16.76 -11.63 16.01
N GLU A 23 17.86 -11.96 15.34
CA GLU A 23 18.05 -11.68 13.90
C GLU A 23 17.24 -12.57 12.95
N ASP A 24 16.56 -13.61 13.43
CA ASP A 24 15.79 -14.54 12.58
C ASP A 24 14.32 -14.74 13.02
N LEU A 25 13.69 -13.68 13.55
CA LEU A 25 12.31 -13.72 14.06
C LEU A 25 11.24 -13.24 13.06
N PHE A 26 11.66 -12.78 11.88
CA PHE A 26 10.82 -12.21 10.82
C PHE A 26 10.94 -12.90 9.46
N SER A 27 11.74 -13.96 9.37
CA SER A 27 12.06 -14.70 8.14
C SER A 27 11.02 -15.75 7.76
N ASP A 28 9.85 -15.74 8.41
CA ASP A 28 8.75 -16.64 8.07
C ASP A 28 8.17 -16.18 6.72
N GLU A 29 8.77 -16.74 5.66
CA GLU A 29 8.30 -16.84 4.30
C GLU A 29 6.76 -16.90 4.27
N VAL A 30 6.15 -15.77 3.93
CA VAL A 30 4.89 -15.83 3.21
C VAL A 30 5.29 -16.17 1.79
N ALA A 31 5.29 -17.48 1.50
CA ALA A 31 5.26 -18.00 0.15
C ALA A 31 4.34 -17.10 -0.68
N GLU A 32 4.94 -16.51 -1.70
CA GLU A 32 4.26 -15.81 -2.76
C GLU A 32 3.23 -16.76 -3.39
N ASP A 33 1.97 -16.70 -2.97
CA ASP A 33 0.84 -17.09 -3.82
C ASP A 33 0.58 -15.97 -4.85
N LEU A 34 1.66 -15.61 -5.57
CA LEU A 34 1.59 -14.91 -6.84
C LEU A 34 1.10 -15.92 -7.88
N ILE A 35 -0.18 -15.80 -8.24
CA ILE A 35 -0.67 -16.01 -9.61
C ILE A 35 -0.08 -17.25 -10.30
N LYS A 36 -0.59 -18.45 -9.96
CA LYS A 36 -0.58 -19.56 -10.92
C LYS A 36 -1.46 -19.15 -12.09
N ALA A 37 -0.83 -18.70 -13.17
CA ALA A 37 -1.47 -18.53 -14.44
C ALA A 37 -1.93 -19.92 -14.93
N ASP A 38 -3.25 -20.12 -14.94
CA ASP A 38 -3.86 -21.28 -15.56
C ASP A 38 -3.36 -21.41 -17.00
N SER A 39 -2.74 -22.55 -17.26
CA SER A 39 -2.36 -23.02 -18.58
C SER A 39 -3.62 -23.19 -19.43
N VAL A 40 -3.71 -22.38 -20.48
CA VAL A 40 -4.72 -22.48 -21.53
C VAL A 40 -4.60 -23.82 -22.26
N PRO A 41 -5.70 -24.55 -22.51
CA PRO A 41 -5.68 -25.76 -23.31
C PRO A 41 -5.41 -25.45 -24.79
N GLN A 42 -4.40 -26.11 -25.36
CA GLN A 42 -4.14 -26.13 -26.80
C GLN A 42 -5.21 -26.98 -27.50
N SER A 43 -6.13 -26.33 -28.24
CA SER A 43 -6.91 -26.99 -29.28
C SER A 43 -6.21 -26.81 -30.63
N LYS A 44 -5.55 -27.86 -31.11
CA LYS A 44 -5.10 -28.01 -32.50
C LYS A 44 -6.07 -28.95 -33.22
N SER A 45 -6.73 -28.47 -34.27
CA SER A 45 -7.08 -29.29 -35.43
C SER A 45 -7.37 -28.39 -36.64
N SER A 46 -6.32 -28.20 -37.45
CA SER A 46 -6.45 -27.76 -38.85
C SER A 46 -6.67 -29.01 -39.69
N GLY A 47 -7.85 -29.14 -40.28
CA GLY A 47 -8.21 -30.18 -41.26
C GLY A 47 -8.71 -29.50 -42.54
N VAL A 48 -7.98 -29.74 -43.62
CA VAL A 48 -8.19 -29.26 -44.99
C VAL A 48 -9.46 -29.86 -45.60
N THR A 49 -10.31 -29.08 -46.25
CA THR A 49 -10.91 -29.48 -47.55
C THR A 49 -11.42 -28.28 -48.35
N LYS A 50 -11.26 -28.43 -49.66
CA LYS A 50 -11.35 -27.47 -50.76
C LYS A 50 -12.53 -27.91 -51.62
N VAL A 51 -13.53 -27.06 -51.90
CA VAL A 51 -14.44 -27.25 -53.03
C VAL A 51 -14.88 -25.89 -53.58
N SER A 52 -14.76 -25.81 -54.90
CA SER A 52 -15.00 -24.72 -55.82
C SER A 52 -16.48 -24.63 -56.21
N GLY A 53 -16.98 -23.44 -56.57
CA GLY A 53 -18.31 -23.26 -57.15
C GLY A 53 -18.80 -21.81 -57.18
N GLU A 54 -18.42 -21.08 -58.22
CA GLU A 54 -19.17 -19.94 -58.79
C GLU A 54 -20.03 -20.49 -59.97
N PRO A 55 -21.00 -19.77 -60.58
CA PRO A 55 -21.55 -18.43 -60.30
C PRO A 55 -23.10 -18.33 -60.46
N LEU A 56 -23.61 -17.08 -60.43
CA LEU A 56 -24.81 -16.51 -61.11
C LEU A 56 -25.95 -15.93 -60.24
N ALA A 57 -25.98 -14.59 -60.23
CA ALA A 57 -27.05 -13.67 -60.65
C ALA A 57 -28.47 -13.70 -60.02
N SER A 58 -28.87 -12.47 -59.64
CA SER A 58 -30.19 -11.83 -59.73
C SER A 58 -31.19 -11.88 -58.56
N SER A 59 -31.44 -10.66 -58.06
CA SER A 59 -32.76 -10.03 -57.84
C SER A 59 -33.76 -10.70 -56.90
N SER A 60 -34.02 -10.08 -55.74
CA SER A 60 -35.30 -9.42 -55.39
C SER A 60 -35.41 -9.09 -53.88
N GLN A 61 -35.85 -7.87 -53.56
CA GLN A 61 -36.48 -7.49 -52.28
C GLN A 61 -37.90 -8.12 -52.19
N PRO A 62 -38.71 -7.94 -51.12
CA PRO A 62 -38.50 -7.38 -49.77
C PRO A 62 -38.86 -8.44 -48.69
N THR A 63 -38.77 -8.20 -47.38
CA THR A 63 -39.94 -7.91 -46.53
C THR A 63 -39.47 -7.76 -45.08
N LEU A 64 -40.10 -6.81 -44.40
CA LEU A 64 -39.96 -6.42 -43.01
C LEU A 64 -40.14 -7.60 -42.03
N THR A 65 -39.19 -7.78 -41.13
CA THR A 65 -39.46 -8.33 -39.79
C THR A 65 -38.69 -7.52 -38.75
N VAL A 66 -39.48 -6.79 -37.97
CA VAL A 66 -39.07 -5.99 -36.82
C VAL A 66 -38.81 -6.98 -35.68
N ASP A 67 -37.57 -7.37 -35.46
CA ASP A 67 -37.17 -8.02 -34.21
C ASP A 67 -35.89 -7.38 -33.70
N ALA A 68 -36.11 -6.35 -32.89
CA ALA A 68 -35.10 -5.68 -32.10
C ALA A 68 -34.66 -6.57 -30.93
N VAL A 69 -33.84 -7.57 -31.21
CA VAL A 69 -33.01 -8.22 -30.19
C VAL A 69 -31.73 -7.39 -30.06
N GLN A 70 -31.81 -6.31 -29.27
CA GLN A 70 -30.62 -5.62 -28.76
C GLN A 70 -29.94 -6.53 -27.74
N ALA A 71 -29.15 -7.48 -28.25
CA ALA A 71 -28.15 -8.17 -27.47
C ALA A 71 -27.11 -7.14 -27.03
N ALA A 72 -27.14 -6.79 -25.75
CA ALA A 72 -26.13 -5.98 -25.08
C ALA A 72 -24.76 -6.66 -25.22
N GLN A 73 -24.01 -6.27 -26.24
CA GLN A 73 -22.60 -6.61 -26.37
C GLN A 73 -21.82 -5.87 -25.28
N VAL A 74 -21.68 -6.52 -24.13
CA VAL A 74 -20.72 -6.16 -23.09
C VAL A 74 -19.33 -6.29 -23.72
N SER A 75 -18.84 -5.19 -24.28
CA SER A 75 -17.51 -5.11 -24.87
C SER A 75 -16.48 -5.40 -23.77
N LYS A 76 -15.88 -6.60 -23.83
CA LYS A 76 -14.75 -6.98 -22.98
C LYS A 76 -13.65 -5.94 -23.21
N LYS A 77 -13.42 -5.07 -22.23
CA LYS A 77 -12.38 -4.03 -22.29
C LYS A 77 -11.03 -4.71 -22.49
N ARG A 78 -10.53 -4.67 -23.72
CA ARG A 78 -9.23 -5.23 -24.11
C ARG A 78 -8.15 -4.44 -23.38
N ARG A 79 -7.39 -5.12 -22.52
CA ARG A 79 -6.20 -4.52 -21.87
C ARG A 79 -5.24 -4.04 -22.97
N LEU A 80 -4.74 -2.80 -22.85
CA LEU A 80 -3.70 -2.27 -23.74
C LEU A 80 -2.44 -3.13 -23.61
N SER A 81 -1.73 -3.36 -24.72
CA SER A 81 -0.40 -3.97 -24.69
C SER A 81 0.60 -3.01 -24.02
N ASP A 82 1.68 -3.55 -23.45
CA ASP A 82 2.69 -2.73 -22.75
C ASP A 82 3.35 -1.71 -23.68
N LYS A 83 3.63 -2.10 -24.93
CA LYS A 83 4.18 -1.18 -25.94
C LYS A 83 3.23 -0.01 -26.23
N SER A 84 1.93 -0.29 -26.38
CA SER A 84 0.92 0.77 -26.58
C SER A 84 0.76 1.65 -25.35
N ARG A 85 0.95 1.10 -24.14
CA ARG A 85 0.89 1.82 -22.88
C ARG A 85 2.02 2.85 -22.75
N VAL A 86 3.26 2.44 -23.06
CA VAL A 86 4.43 3.33 -23.07
C VAL A 86 4.29 4.41 -24.15
N ALA A 87 3.85 4.06 -25.36
CA ALA A 87 3.62 5.05 -26.42
C ALA A 87 2.61 6.12 -25.99
N ARG A 88 1.50 5.70 -25.36
CA ARG A 88 0.48 6.63 -24.84
C ARG A 88 1.00 7.47 -23.68
N PHE A 89 1.83 6.91 -22.81
CA PHE A 89 2.50 7.65 -21.75
C PHE A 89 3.36 8.78 -22.34
N ASN A 90 4.25 8.44 -23.30
CA ASN A 90 5.14 9.41 -23.94
C ASN A 90 4.34 10.50 -24.67
N GLN A 91 3.28 10.13 -25.37
CA GLN A 91 2.40 11.08 -26.06
C GLN A 91 1.79 12.10 -25.09
N ILE A 92 1.28 11.65 -23.93
CA ILE A 92 0.71 12.55 -22.92
C ILE A 92 1.82 13.37 -22.27
N TYR A 93 2.99 12.79 -22.02
CA TYR A 93 4.13 13.47 -21.43
C TYR A 93 4.62 14.63 -22.32
N GLU A 94 4.82 14.37 -23.63
CA GLU A 94 5.19 15.37 -24.63
C GLU A 94 4.11 16.45 -24.79
N PHE A 95 2.84 16.08 -24.63
CA PHE A 95 1.75 17.05 -24.62
C PHE A 95 1.79 17.98 -23.39
N VAL A 96 2.04 17.43 -22.21
CA VAL A 96 2.03 18.17 -20.94
C VAL A 96 3.26 19.08 -20.81
N THR A 97 4.45 18.58 -21.11
CA THR A 97 5.74 19.26 -20.86
C THR A 97 5.81 20.73 -21.33
N PRO A 98 5.51 21.09 -22.60
CA PRO A 98 5.64 22.48 -23.07
C PRO A 98 4.53 23.41 -22.56
N ARG A 99 3.53 22.89 -21.84
CA ARG A 99 2.31 23.60 -21.42
C ARG A 99 2.28 23.92 -19.93
N LEU A 100 3.32 23.56 -19.18
CA LEU A 100 3.44 23.80 -17.75
C LEU A 100 4.33 25.01 -17.42
N GLY A 101 4.24 25.48 -16.19
CA GLY A 101 5.08 26.53 -15.63
C GLY A 101 4.46 27.93 -15.72
N ARG A 102 5.17 28.91 -15.15
CA ARG A 102 4.75 30.32 -15.15
C ARG A 102 4.68 30.96 -16.53
N LYS A 103 5.53 30.51 -17.47
CA LYS A 103 5.59 30.98 -18.86
C LYS A 103 5.60 29.76 -19.80
N PRO A 104 4.44 29.13 -20.05
CA PRO A 104 4.38 27.94 -20.90
C PRO A 104 4.77 28.30 -22.34
N GLN A 105 5.50 27.41 -23.00
CA GLN A 105 5.86 27.55 -24.42
C GLN A 105 4.62 27.48 -25.30
N VAL A 106 3.65 26.66 -24.91
CA VAL A 106 2.37 26.51 -25.61
C VAL A 106 1.23 26.70 -24.61
N LYS A 107 0.39 27.72 -24.83
CA LYS A 107 -0.73 28.02 -23.92
C LYS A 107 -1.97 27.14 -24.14
N MET A 108 -2.22 26.71 -25.38
CA MET A 108 -3.43 26.01 -25.77
C MET A 108 -3.13 24.70 -26.52
N PRO A 109 -3.94 23.64 -26.36
CA PRO A 109 -5.01 23.51 -25.36
C PRO A 109 -4.46 23.36 -23.93
N MET A 110 -5.25 23.77 -22.93
CA MET A 110 -4.86 23.68 -21.51
C MET A 110 -4.75 22.21 -21.05
N VAL A 111 -3.77 21.92 -20.21
CA VAL A 111 -3.61 20.60 -19.58
C VAL A 111 -4.74 20.38 -18.57
N ARG A 112 -5.50 19.29 -18.74
CA ARG A 112 -6.58 18.90 -17.83
C ARG A 112 -6.07 17.97 -16.73
N ARG A 113 -6.72 17.96 -15.57
CA ARG A 113 -6.42 17.03 -14.45
C ARG A 113 -6.41 15.55 -14.88
N SER A 114 -7.26 15.18 -15.83
CA SER A 114 -7.31 13.82 -16.37
C SER A 114 -6.00 13.38 -17.03
N ALA A 115 -5.18 14.30 -17.56
CA ALA A 115 -3.88 13.97 -18.14
C ALA A 115 -2.92 13.46 -17.06
N TRP A 116 -2.90 14.08 -15.87
CA TRP A 116 -2.10 13.65 -14.73
C TRP A 116 -2.50 12.27 -14.21
N VAL A 117 -3.81 12.04 -14.06
CA VAL A 117 -4.36 10.72 -13.68
C VAL A 117 -3.93 9.65 -14.69
N GLN A 118 -4.01 9.95 -15.99
CA GLN A 118 -3.57 9.03 -17.04
C GLN A 118 -2.06 8.80 -17.01
N LEU A 119 -1.24 9.82 -16.80
CA LEU A 119 0.22 9.67 -16.69
C LEU A 119 0.57 8.69 -15.57
N VAL A 120 0.03 8.88 -14.36
CA VAL A 120 0.31 8.01 -13.21
C VAL A 120 -0.20 6.58 -13.47
N GLN A 121 -1.40 6.41 -14.03
CA GLN A 121 -1.94 5.08 -14.36
C GLN A 121 -1.15 4.35 -15.45
N LEU A 122 -0.61 5.09 -16.43
CA LEU A 122 0.13 4.53 -17.54
C LEU A 122 1.59 4.25 -17.20
N ALA A 123 2.18 4.97 -16.24
CA ALA A 123 3.57 4.81 -15.83
C ALA A 123 3.87 3.36 -15.45
N THR A 124 4.90 2.73 -16.02
CA THR A 124 5.26 1.31 -15.82
C THR A 124 6.54 1.14 -15.01
N THR A 125 7.38 2.17 -14.97
CA THR A 125 8.71 2.15 -14.34
C THR A 125 8.83 3.29 -13.34
N GLU A 126 9.75 3.14 -12.39
CA GLU A 126 10.10 4.21 -11.45
C GLU A 126 10.53 5.49 -12.18
N GLU A 127 11.34 5.37 -13.23
CA GLU A 127 11.79 6.51 -14.04
C GLU A 127 10.63 7.32 -14.62
N GLN A 128 9.57 6.65 -15.07
CA GLN A 128 8.37 7.34 -15.58
C GLN A 128 7.64 8.10 -14.49
N VAL A 129 7.57 7.55 -13.27
CA VAL A 129 7.01 8.27 -12.12
C VAL A 129 7.89 9.45 -11.73
N SER A 130 9.22 9.29 -11.75
CA SER A 130 10.17 10.37 -11.50
C SER A 130 9.98 11.53 -12.49
N ARG A 131 9.84 11.22 -13.79
CA ARG A 131 9.52 12.23 -14.82
C ARG A 131 8.20 12.96 -14.56
N ILE A 132 7.18 12.26 -14.03
CA ILE A 132 5.91 12.92 -13.65
C ILE A 132 6.16 13.89 -12.48
N VAL A 133 6.94 13.48 -11.48
CA VAL A 133 7.28 14.31 -10.31
C VAL A 133 8.04 15.57 -10.73
N ASP A 134 8.95 15.47 -11.69
CA ASP A 134 9.70 16.63 -12.21
C ASP A 134 8.79 17.69 -12.87
N LEU A 135 7.64 17.27 -13.41
CA LEU A 135 6.65 18.18 -14.02
C LEU A 135 5.71 18.83 -12.99
N MET A 136 5.53 18.26 -11.80
CA MET A 136 4.56 18.74 -10.81
C MET A 136 4.75 20.21 -10.38
N PRO A 137 5.99 20.72 -10.17
CA PRO A 137 6.18 22.13 -9.82
C PRO A 137 5.61 23.08 -10.88
N GLY A 138 5.76 22.74 -12.17
CA GLY A 138 5.20 23.52 -13.26
C GLY A 138 3.67 23.58 -13.24
N TRP A 139 2.99 22.55 -12.74
CA TRP A 139 1.54 22.56 -12.53
C TRP A 139 1.13 23.54 -11.44
N ASN A 140 1.87 23.54 -10.33
CA ASN A 140 1.67 24.44 -9.21
C ASN A 140 1.91 25.90 -9.60
N GLU A 141 2.98 26.18 -10.36
CA GLU A 141 3.28 27.52 -10.89
C GLU A 141 2.20 28.07 -11.82
N SER A 142 1.46 27.20 -12.52
CA SER A 142 0.31 27.60 -13.32
C SER A 142 -0.94 27.94 -12.49
N GLY A 143 -0.84 27.91 -11.15
CA GLY A 143 -1.94 28.20 -10.23
C GLY A 143 -2.91 27.02 -10.04
N ASN A 144 -2.56 25.83 -10.53
CA ASN A 144 -3.38 24.63 -10.36
C ASN A 144 -2.94 23.85 -9.12
N GLN A 145 -3.88 23.11 -8.54
CA GLN A 145 -3.63 22.25 -7.37
C GLN A 145 -4.04 20.81 -7.66
N PHE A 146 -3.36 19.88 -7.00
CA PHE A 146 -3.74 18.47 -6.97
C PHE A 146 -4.80 18.22 -5.90
N ASP A 147 -5.66 17.23 -6.12
CA ASP A 147 -6.66 16.81 -5.15
C ASP A 147 -6.18 15.58 -4.37
N ALA A 148 -6.90 15.26 -3.28
CA ALA A 148 -6.61 14.11 -2.44
C ALA A 148 -6.71 12.79 -3.22
N ALA A 149 -7.59 12.71 -4.22
CA ALA A 149 -7.75 11.52 -5.05
C ALA A 149 -6.51 11.24 -5.92
N PHE A 150 -5.88 12.29 -6.46
CA PHE A 150 -4.62 12.17 -7.18
C PHE A 150 -3.48 11.74 -6.23
N SER A 151 -3.42 12.30 -5.02
CA SER A 151 -2.44 11.88 -3.99
C SER A 151 -2.52 10.39 -3.67
N GLU A 152 -3.73 9.86 -3.48
CA GLU A 152 -3.96 8.43 -3.23
C GLU A 152 -3.51 7.56 -4.43
N LEU A 153 -3.85 7.99 -5.65
CA LEU A 153 -3.42 7.30 -6.87
C LEU A 153 -1.89 7.31 -7.02
N PHE A 154 -1.25 8.43 -6.71
CA PHE A 154 0.19 8.60 -6.80
C PHE A 154 0.92 7.69 -5.81
N VAL A 155 0.56 7.72 -4.52
CA VAL A 155 1.15 6.84 -3.50
C VAL A 155 0.92 5.37 -3.86
N ARG A 156 -0.29 5.04 -4.33
CA ARG A 156 -0.59 3.69 -4.80
C ARG A 156 0.31 3.26 -5.94
N ARG A 157 0.58 4.14 -6.91
CA ARG A 157 1.48 3.80 -8.02
C ARG A 157 2.91 3.63 -7.54
N CYS A 158 3.36 4.43 -6.58
CA CYS A 158 4.67 4.25 -5.95
C CYS A 158 4.78 2.92 -5.19
N GLU A 159 3.73 2.49 -4.46
CA GLU A 159 3.68 1.15 -3.83
C GLU A 159 3.72 0.04 -4.90
N GLU A 160 2.94 0.16 -5.97
CA GLU A 160 2.86 -0.85 -7.04
C GLU A 160 4.16 -1.00 -7.85
N LEU A 161 5.04 0.02 -7.82
CA LEU A 161 6.33 0.03 -8.50
C LEU A 161 7.52 -0.09 -7.53
N SER A 162 7.26 -0.38 -6.26
CA SER A 162 8.27 -0.46 -5.19
C SER A 162 9.21 0.75 -5.13
N CYS A 163 8.66 1.96 -5.30
CA CYS A 163 9.38 3.22 -5.20
C CYS A 163 8.77 4.21 -4.18
N PRO A 164 8.45 3.80 -2.93
CA PRO A 164 7.81 4.67 -1.95
C PRO A 164 8.71 5.82 -1.46
N LEU A 165 10.04 5.72 -1.61
CA LEU A 165 10.98 6.81 -1.30
C LEU A 165 10.74 8.05 -2.19
N LEU A 166 10.31 7.86 -3.43
CA LEU A 166 9.96 8.96 -4.31
C LEU A 166 8.73 9.71 -3.78
N ALA A 167 7.72 8.99 -3.30
CA ALA A 167 6.57 9.59 -2.64
C ALA A 167 6.99 10.32 -1.35
N LEU A 168 7.86 9.72 -0.54
CA LEU A 168 8.38 10.37 0.68
C LEU A 168 9.08 11.70 0.37
N LYS A 169 9.90 11.75 -0.69
CA LYS A 169 10.54 12.99 -1.16
C LYS A 169 9.53 14.04 -1.59
N VAL A 170 8.50 13.64 -2.34
CA VAL A 170 7.45 14.56 -2.80
C VAL A 170 6.68 15.17 -1.64
N TYR A 171 6.30 14.37 -0.65
CA TYR A 171 5.57 14.87 0.51
C TYR A 171 6.46 15.59 1.52
N GLY A 172 7.76 15.27 1.58
CA GLY A 172 8.74 16.01 2.38
C GLY A 172 8.92 17.46 1.93
N ASP A 173 8.88 17.70 0.60
CA ASP A 173 9.02 19.03 0.01
C ASP A 173 7.66 19.64 -0.39
N TYR A 174 6.74 19.79 0.57
CA TYR A 174 5.38 20.30 0.29
C TYR A 174 5.39 21.65 -0.45
N ALA A 175 6.30 22.56 -0.10
CA ALA A 175 6.41 23.86 -0.74
C ALA A 175 6.72 23.78 -2.25
N LYS A 176 7.43 22.73 -2.68
CA LYS A 176 7.81 22.53 -4.09
C LYS A 176 6.69 21.88 -4.90
N TYR A 177 6.08 20.82 -4.36
CA TYR A 177 5.15 19.99 -5.13
C TYR A 177 3.67 20.31 -4.88
N ASN A 178 3.33 20.92 -3.74
CA ASN A 178 1.98 21.30 -3.33
C ASN A 178 0.94 20.16 -3.50
N LEU A 179 1.36 18.94 -3.15
CA LEU A 179 0.54 17.73 -3.24
C LEU A 179 -0.07 17.45 -1.86
N PRO A 180 -1.40 17.57 -1.67
CA PRO A 180 -2.01 17.30 -0.37
C PRO A 180 -1.89 15.82 -0.01
N LEU A 181 -1.56 15.50 1.25
CA LEU A 181 -1.51 14.13 1.73
C LEU A 181 -2.84 13.75 2.40
N SER A 182 -3.57 12.79 1.83
CA SER A 182 -4.77 12.24 2.48
C SER A 182 -4.42 11.21 3.55
N LEU A 183 -5.29 11.00 4.54
CA LEU A 183 -5.08 9.96 5.57
C LEU A 183 -4.96 8.54 4.96
N SER A 184 -5.69 8.27 3.87
CA SER A 184 -5.61 6.99 3.16
C SER A 184 -4.24 6.83 2.49
N ALA A 185 -3.78 7.88 1.79
CA ALA A 185 -2.47 7.93 1.17
C ALA A 185 -1.33 7.81 2.21
N ALA A 186 -1.46 8.50 3.36
CA ALA A 186 -0.48 8.46 4.44
C ALA A 186 -0.36 7.06 5.06
N ARG A 187 -1.48 6.36 5.28
CA ARG A 187 -1.46 4.95 5.76
C ARG A 187 -0.79 4.03 4.75
N GLN A 188 -1.08 4.21 3.47
CA GLN A 188 -0.50 3.41 2.40
C GLN A 188 1.00 3.64 2.24
N LEU A 189 1.44 4.91 2.31
CA LEU A 189 2.85 5.28 2.32
C LEU A 189 3.56 4.66 3.53
N LEU A 190 2.99 4.79 4.73
CA LEU A 190 3.54 4.23 5.96
C LEU A 190 3.68 2.70 5.88
N HIS A 191 2.67 2.01 5.32
CA HIS A 191 2.73 0.57 5.09
C HIS A 191 3.86 0.19 4.13
N SER A 192 3.95 0.84 2.96
CA SER A 192 4.99 0.55 1.97
C SER A 192 6.41 0.73 2.52
N LEU A 193 6.66 1.81 3.27
CA LEU A 193 7.95 2.09 3.89
C LEU A 193 8.30 1.09 5.00
N HIS A 194 7.32 0.67 5.82
CA HIS A 194 7.54 -0.32 6.86
C HIS A 194 7.99 -1.69 6.31
N VAL A 195 7.47 -2.08 5.15
CA VAL A 195 7.75 -3.39 4.56
C VAL A 195 9.16 -3.43 4.00
N GLU A 196 9.50 -2.47 3.13
CA GLU A 196 10.69 -2.52 2.27
C GLU A 196 11.88 -1.69 2.78
N HIS A 197 11.66 -0.71 3.65
CA HIS A 197 12.67 0.30 3.98
C HIS A 197 13.09 0.34 5.46
N PRO A 198 14.25 0.95 5.76
CA PRO A 198 14.67 1.26 7.12
C PRO A 198 13.66 2.07 7.94
N ILE A 199 13.74 1.96 9.27
CA ILE A 199 12.79 2.59 10.19
C ILE A 199 12.79 4.11 10.09
N GLU A 200 13.92 4.73 9.74
CA GLU A 200 14.09 6.17 9.60
C GLU A 200 13.06 6.74 8.62
N HIS A 201 12.84 6.07 7.49
CA HIS A 201 11.85 6.51 6.51
C HIS A 201 10.42 6.36 7.01
N THR A 202 10.14 5.31 7.78
CA THR A 202 8.83 5.11 8.41
C THR A 202 8.56 6.20 9.45
N MET A 203 9.57 6.59 10.23
CA MET A 203 9.48 7.68 11.20
C MET A 203 9.30 9.03 10.50
N THR A 204 10.03 9.30 9.42
CA THR A 204 9.83 10.51 8.61
C THR A 204 8.41 10.57 8.05
N ALA A 205 7.88 9.46 7.54
CA ALA A 205 6.50 9.40 7.06
C ALA A 205 5.47 9.61 8.17
N ALA A 206 5.73 9.12 9.39
CA ALA A 206 4.89 9.39 10.55
C ALA A 206 4.90 10.88 10.93
N ALA A 207 6.05 11.56 10.88
CA ALA A 207 6.16 12.99 11.14
C ALA A 207 5.40 13.86 10.13
N LEU A 208 5.16 13.37 8.91
CA LEU A 208 4.34 14.08 7.93
C LEU A 208 2.88 14.22 8.35
N TYR A 209 2.37 13.40 9.28
CA TYR A 209 0.96 13.51 9.70
C TYR A 209 0.68 14.90 10.28
N ASP A 210 1.54 15.40 11.16
CA ASP A 210 1.38 16.71 11.79
C ASP A 210 1.54 17.84 10.76
N VAL A 211 2.50 17.72 9.84
CA VAL A 211 2.76 18.70 8.78
C VAL A 211 1.54 18.89 7.87
N TYR A 212 0.81 17.82 7.59
CA TYR A 212 -0.37 17.83 6.72
C TYR A 212 -1.70 17.97 7.49
N GLY A 213 -1.66 18.21 8.81
CA GLY A 213 -2.85 18.35 9.64
C GLY A 213 -3.70 17.06 9.73
N LEU A 214 -3.05 15.89 9.59
CA LEU A 214 -3.68 14.59 9.80
C LEU A 214 -3.71 14.26 11.30
N PRO A 215 -4.62 13.37 11.76
CA PRO A 215 -4.60 12.89 13.14
C PRO A 215 -3.24 12.31 13.50
N ALA A 216 -2.74 12.54 14.70
CA ALA A 216 -1.43 12.02 15.10
C ALA A 216 -1.37 10.50 14.89
N VAL A 217 -0.19 9.95 14.59
CA VAL A 217 -0.06 8.51 14.31
C VAL A 217 -0.53 7.65 15.49
N SER A 218 -0.41 8.15 16.72
CA SER A 218 -0.93 7.51 17.94
C SER A 218 -2.45 7.54 18.09
N GLU A 219 -3.17 8.40 17.37
CA GLU A 219 -4.64 8.51 17.40
C GLU A 219 -5.31 7.65 16.33
N ASP A 220 -4.57 7.31 15.27
CA ASP A 220 -5.07 6.39 14.25
C ASP A 220 -4.61 4.95 14.47
N LEU A 221 -5.54 4.07 14.88
CA LEU A 221 -5.29 2.64 15.05
C LEU A 221 -4.48 1.97 13.92
N VAL A 222 -4.76 2.28 12.65
CA VAL A 222 -4.05 1.64 11.52
C VAL A 222 -2.59 2.10 11.50
N SER A 223 -2.38 3.42 11.50
CA SER A 223 -1.03 3.99 11.47
C SER A 223 -0.23 3.67 12.73
N CYS A 224 -0.86 3.74 13.92
CA CYS A 224 -0.27 3.35 15.20
C CYS A 224 0.21 1.88 15.16
N SER A 225 -0.64 0.96 14.70
CA SER A 225 -0.29 -0.46 14.61
C SER A 225 0.88 -0.69 13.63
N ILE A 226 0.86 -0.04 12.46
CA ILE A 226 1.95 -0.17 11.47
C ILE A 226 3.26 0.38 12.04
N LEU A 227 3.24 1.57 12.65
CA LEU A 227 4.44 2.19 13.23
C LEU A 227 5.01 1.35 14.38
N MET A 228 4.16 0.84 15.29
CA MET A 228 4.59 -0.05 16.36
C MET A 228 5.19 -1.36 15.81
N SER A 229 4.56 -1.95 14.80
CA SER A 229 5.09 -3.13 14.10
C SER A 229 6.47 -2.84 13.49
N ALA A 230 6.68 -1.66 12.91
CA ALA A 230 7.99 -1.22 12.42
C ALA A 230 9.01 -1.12 13.55
N CYS A 231 8.63 -0.50 14.65
CA CYS A 231 9.52 -0.33 15.80
C CYS A 231 9.96 -1.68 16.39
N PHE A 232 9.03 -2.62 16.56
CA PHE A 232 9.37 -3.97 17.03
C PHE A 232 10.16 -4.79 16.01
N LYS A 233 9.95 -4.56 14.70
CA LYS A 233 10.72 -5.22 13.62
C LYS A 233 12.21 -4.85 13.68
N HIS A 234 12.52 -3.57 13.86
CA HIS A 234 13.92 -3.10 13.86
C HIS A 234 14.62 -3.30 15.21
N ALA A 235 13.89 -3.32 16.32
CA ALA A 235 14.39 -3.63 17.65
C ALA A 235 15.63 -2.82 18.13
N SER A 236 15.87 -1.64 17.56
CA SER A 236 16.87 -0.69 18.06
C SER A 236 16.45 -0.13 19.42
N LYS A 237 17.41 0.33 20.24
CA LYS A 237 17.12 0.88 21.58
C LYS A 237 16.06 1.99 21.54
N ASP A 238 16.13 2.87 20.55
CA ASP A 238 15.20 3.99 20.45
C ASP A 238 13.85 3.58 19.85
N SER A 239 13.86 2.67 18.86
CA SER A 239 12.60 2.11 18.34
C SER A 239 11.81 1.35 19.40
N LEU A 240 12.48 0.58 20.27
CA LEU A 240 11.82 -0.13 21.37
C LEU A 240 11.27 0.83 22.43
N LYS A 241 11.98 1.93 22.75
CA LYS A 241 11.43 2.97 23.63
C LYS A 241 10.14 3.55 23.05
N ILE A 242 10.13 3.88 21.76
CA ILE A 242 8.95 4.41 21.08
C ILE A 242 7.83 3.36 21.09
N ALA A 243 8.12 2.11 20.73
CA ALA A 243 7.13 1.03 20.74
C ALA A 243 6.49 0.85 22.12
N ASN A 244 7.31 0.81 23.18
CA ASN A 244 6.85 0.66 24.55
C ASN A 244 6.05 1.87 25.03
N ALA A 245 6.46 3.08 24.64
CA ALA A 245 5.72 4.30 24.93
C ALA A 245 4.37 4.36 24.22
N LEU A 246 4.20 3.66 23.08
CA LEU A 246 2.97 3.57 22.30
C LEU A 246 2.00 2.47 22.76
N VAL A 247 2.42 1.55 23.63
CA VAL A 247 1.57 0.45 24.11
C VAL A 247 0.30 0.94 24.80
N PRO A 248 0.34 1.91 25.73
CA PRO A 248 -0.87 2.41 26.39
C PRO A 248 -1.86 3.05 25.42
N GLN A 249 -1.39 3.82 24.44
CA GLN A 249 -2.25 4.45 23.43
C GLN A 249 -2.90 3.38 22.53
N LEU A 250 -2.15 2.34 22.14
CA LEU A 250 -2.72 1.24 21.37
C LEU A 250 -3.85 0.54 22.14
N GLU A 251 -3.65 0.27 23.43
CA GLU A 251 -4.67 -0.32 24.28
C GLU A 251 -5.93 0.57 24.36
N GLU A 252 -5.76 1.87 24.55
CA GLU A 252 -6.86 2.84 24.55
C GLU A 252 -7.61 2.87 23.21
N LEU A 253 -6.88 2.91 22.10
CA LEU A 253 -7.45 2.90 20.75
C LEU A 253 -8.29 1.64 20.48
N LEU A 254 -7.84 0.49 20.96
CA LEU A 254 -8.55 -0.78 20.81
C LEU A 254 -9.78 -0.87 21.72
N LYS A 255 -9.76 -0.23 22.89
CA LYS A 255 -10.95 -0.08 23.75
C LYS A 255 -11.98 0.84 23.10
N LEU A 256 -11.53 1.93 22.47
CA LEU A 256 -12.41 2.91 21.81
C LEU A 256 -13.01 2.38 20.50
N LYS A 257 -12.18 1.76 19.64
CA LYS A 257 -12.62 1.26 18.33
C LYS A 257 -13.14 -0.17 18.45
N LYS A 258 -14.45 -0.32 18.22
CA LYS A 258 -15.10 -1.63 18.18
C LYS A 258 -14.41 -2.56 17.16
N PRO A 259 -14.13 -3.82 17.54
CA PRO A 259 -13.64 -4.83 16.62
C PRO A 259 -14.58 -4.94 15.42
N ARG A 260 -14.09 -4.64 14.22
CA ARG A 260 -14.84 -4.89 12.99
C ARG A 260 -14.46 -6.28 12.51
N VAL A 261 -15.44 -7.18 12.44
CA VAL A 261 -15.25 -8.50 11.83
C VAL A 261 -14.95 -8.27 10.36
N ALA A 262 -13.69 -8.46 9.98
CA ALA A 262 -13.31 -8.42 8.59
C ALA A 262 -13.87 -9.69 7.91
N LYS A 263 -15.09 -9.59 7.36
CA LYS A 263 -15.56 -10.58 6.38
C LYS A 263 -14.69 -10.44 5.13
N VAL A 264 -13.55 -11.13 5.14
CA VAL A 264 -12.68 -11.27 3.97
C VAL A 264 -13.15 -12.51 3.22
N GLU A 265 -14.36 -12.44 2.66
CA GLU A 265 -14.83 -13.45 1.72
C GLU A 265 -14.45 -12.99 0.32
N GLY A 266 -13.41 -13.61 -0.26
CA GLY A 266 -12.93 -13.36 -1.61
C GLY A 266 -11.53 -12.73 -1.70
N PRO A 267 -10.93 -12.69 -2.91
CA PRO A 267 -9.61 -12.12 -3.13
C PRO A 267 -9.59 -10.65 -2.74
N VAL A 268 -8.61 -10.28 -1.90
CA VAL A 268 -8.37 -8.93 -1.39
C VAL A 268 -8.11 -7.99 -2.56
N THR A 269 -9.16 -7.37 -3.07
CA THR A 269 -9.08 -6.54 -4.28
C THR A 269 -9.53 -5.11 -4.05
N SER A 270 -10.23 -4.83 -2.94
CA SER A 270 -10.70 -3.48 -2.66
C SER A 270 -9.69 -2.68 -1.82
N PRO A 271 -9.31 -1.46 -2.24
CA PRO A 271 -8.50 -0.54 -1.43
C PRO A 271 -9.09 -0.28 -0.03
N LYS A 272 -10.41 -0.42 0.12
CA LYS A 272 -11.14 -0.24 1.39
C LYS A 272 -10.84 -1.34 2.42
N GLN A 273 -10.45 -2.54 1.99
CA GLN A 273 -10.12 -3.66 2.89
C GLN A 273 -8.66 -3.66 3.36
N LYS A 274 -7.75 -3.02 2.59
CA LYS A 274 -6.31 -2.96 2.89
C LYS A 274 -6.02 -2.53 4.34
N PRO A 275 -6.61 -1.43 4.89
CA PRO A 275 -6.30 -1.00 6.25
C PRO A 275 -6.63 -2.02 7.33
N ALA A 276 -7.73 -2.79 7.16
CA ALA A 276 -8.10 -3.83 8.11
C ALA A 276 -7.10 -4.99 8.11
N ILE A 277 -6.62 -5.37 6.93
CA ILE A 277 -5.63 -6.44 6.75
C ILE A 277 -4.28 -6.01 7.34
N TRP A 278 -3.84 -4.78 7.04
CA TRP A 278 -2.62 -4.21 7.62
C TRP A 278 -2.69 -4.17 9.14
N THR A 279 -3.83 -3.75 9.70
CA THR A 279 -4.06 -3.74 11.15
C THR A 279 -4.01 -5.16 11.72
N LYS A 280 -4.70 -6.13 11.10
CA LYS A 280 -4.66 -7.54 11.52
C LYS A 280 -3.23 -8.08 11.59
N TRP A 281 -2.47 -7.84 10.52
CA TRP A 281 -1.09 -8.30 10.41
C TRP A 281 -0.16 -7.60 11.40
N ALA A 282 -0.27 -6.28 11.55
CA ALA A 282 0.53 -5.50 12.48
C ALA A 282 0.26 -5.89 13.94
N LEU A 283 -1.02 -6.05 14.33
CA LEU A 283 -1.39 -6.50 15.66
C LEU A 283 -0.89 -7.92 15.98
N LYS A 284 -0.84 -8.82 14.99
CA LYS A 284 -0.22 -10.15 15.15
C LYS A 284 1.28 -10.03 15.47
N LYS A 285 1.99 -9.12 14.79
CA LYS A 285 3.42 -8.87 15.04
C LYS A 285 3.67 -8.25 16.41
N ILE A 286 2.86 -7.26 16.79
CA ILE A 286 2.93 -6.62 18.11
C ILE A 286 2.71 -7.65 19.21
N ASP A 287 1.69 -8.51 19.10
CA ASP A 287 1.42 -9.58 20.07
C ASP A 287 2.61 -10.56 20.20
N LYS A 288 3.24 -10.94 19.08
CA LYS A 288 4.46 -11.77 19.09
C LYS A 288 5.59 -11.06 19.84
N ALA A 289 5.83 -9.78 19.55
CA ALA A 289 6.89 -9.00 20.17
C ALA A 289 6.66 -8.80 21.69
N LEU A 290 5.43 -8.50 22.10
CA LEU A 290 5.07 -8.32 23.51
C LEU A 290 5.23 -9.63 24.30
N PHE A 291 4.86 -10.77 23.71
CA PHE A 291 5.09 -12.08 24.33
C PHE A 291 6.57 -12.38 24.54
N VAL A 292 7.42 -12.08 23.54
CA VAL A 292 8.87 -12.28 23.68
C VAL A 292 9.45 -11.40 24.80
N GLN A 293 8.93 -10.19 24.99
CA GLN A 293 9.41 -9.28 26.04
C GLN A 293 8.90 -9.64 27.44
N LYS A 294 7.63 -10.04 27.57
CA LYS A 294 6.97 -10.24 28.87
C LYS A 294 6.89 -11.70 29.31
N GLY A 295 7.02 -12.64 28.39
CA GLY A 295 6.81 -14.08 28.63
C GLY A 295 5.34 -14.51 28.63
N GLU A 296 4.39 -13.59 28.49
CA GLU A 296 2.95 -13.85 28.49
C GLU A 296 2.22 -13.05 27.41
N ARG A 297 1.07 -13.57 26.95
CA ARG A 297 0.20 -12.88 25.98
C ARG A 297 -0.57 -11.80 26.70
N VAL A 298 -0.79 -10.67 26.02
CA VAL A 298 -1.51 -9.55 26.62
C VAL A 298 -3.01 -9.72 26.39
N ASP A 299 -3.77 -9.86 27.47
CA ASP A 299 -5.20 -10.21 27.42
C ASP A 299 -6.04 -9.25 26.58
N TRP A 300 -5.86 -7.94 26.72
CA TRP A 300 -6.64 -6.96 25.96
C TRP A 300 -6.46 -7.10 24.46
N LEU A 301 -5.24 -7.42 24.00
CA LEU A 301 -4.93 -7.58 22.59
C LEU A 301 -5.50 -8.90 22.08
N ASN A 302 -5.37 -9.96 22.87
CA ASN A 302 -5.90 -11.28 22.54
C ASN A 302 -7.42 -11.24 22.40
N VAL A 303 -8.13 -10.68 23.40
CA VAL A 303 -9.59 -10.52 23.40
C VAL A 303 -10.05 -9.66 22.22
N TRP A 304 -9.35 -8.56 21.90
CA TRP A 304 -9.73 -7.73 20.77
C TRP A 304 -9.56 -8.49 19.44
N ARG A 305 -8.45 -9.21 19.27
CA ARG A 305 -8.17 -10.02 18.06
C ARG A 305 -9.13 -11.19 17.90
N GLU A 306 -9.58 -11.79 19.00
CA GLU A 306 -10.61 -12.82 18.98
C GLU A 306 -11.94 -12.23 18.49
N LYS A 307 -12.38 -11.12 19.08
CA LYS A 307 -13.62 -10.42 18.70
C LYS A 307 -13.60 -9.89 17.26
N SER A 308 -12.44 -9.53 16.72
CA SER A 308 -12.31 -9.10 15.32
C SER A 308 -12.22 -10.27 14.33
N GLY A 309 -12.20 -11.52 14.80
CA GLY A 309 -12.01 -12.71 13.97
C GLY A 309 -10.58 -12.84 13.41
N HIS A 310 -9.59 -12.22 14.06
CA HIS A 310 -8.19 -12.34 13.68
C HIS A 310 -7.55 -13.65 14.15
N ILE A 311 -8.09 -14.23 15.22
CA ILE A 311 -7.73 -15.54 15.78
C ILE A 311 -9.01 -16.34 16.03
N ALA A 312 -8.91 -17.67 16.00
CA ALA A 312 -10.03 -18.52 16.39
C ALA A 312 -10.28 -18.37 17.90
N ALA A 313 -11.55 -18.31 18.29
CA ALA A 313 -11.91 -18.43 19.69
C ALA A 313 -11.39 -19.78 20.22
N PRO A 314 -10.79 -19.84 21.43
CA PRO A 314 -10.43 -21.11 22.03
C PRO A 314 -11.70 -21.96 22.10
N SER A 315 -11.65 -23.15 21.47
CA SER A 315 -12.75 -24.10 21.47
C SER A 315 -13.16 -24.36 22.92
N LYS A 316 -14.38 -23.95 23.30
CA LYS A 316 -14.94 -24.29 24.60
C LYS A 316 -15.22 -25.80 24.57
N PHE A 317 -14.40 -26.58 25.25
CA PHE A 317 -14.65 -27.99 25.54
C PHE A 317 -15.56 -28.11 26.76
#